data_AF-A0A951WLW4-F1
#
_entry.id   AF-A0A951WLW4-F1
#
_cell.length_a   1.000
_cell.length_b   1.000
_cell.length_c   1.000
_cell.angle_alpha   90.00
_cell.angle_beta   90.00
_cell.angle_gamma   90.00
#
_symmetry.space_group_name_H-M   'P 1'
#
loop_
_entity.id
_entity.type
_entity.pdbx_description
1 polymer ?
#
loop_
_entity_poly.entity_id
_entity_poly.type
_entity_poly.pdbx_seq_one_letter_code
_entity_poly.pdbx_strand_id
1 'polypeptide(L)'
;MQFGPATIAEEIDTWKDIYGIEERYRGKLLSGDGQAWLIEILDEWRWHDESAGAEGRTPEAYLRNVSRHAQKSPFANVNFLKKSFLDACQQIGVFDISPNNPQECP
;
A
#
# COMPACT_ATOMS: atom_id res chain seq x y z
N MET A 1 17.54 8.83 -5.28
CA MET A 1 17.36 7.49 -4.67
C MET A 1 18.10 6.51 -5.58
N GLN A 2 19.10 5.78 -5.10
CA GLN A 2 19.84 4.81 -5.93
C GLN A 2 19.31 3.41 -5.65
N PHE A 3 18.81 2.74 -6.70
CA PHE A 3 18.33 1.36 -6.60
C PHE A 3 19.45 0.40 -6.99
N GLY A 4 19.79 -0.51 -6.08
CA GLY A 4 20.82 -1.52 -6.31
C GLY A 4 22.26 -0.98 -6.27
N PRO A 5 23.26 -1.84 -6.54
CA PRO A 5 24.67 -1.47 -6.57
C PRO A 5 24.96 -0.42 -7.65
N ALA A 6 25.80 0.57 -7.34
CA ALA A 6 26.18 1.62 -8.29
C ALA A 6 26.87 1.09 -9.56
N THR A 7 27.51 -0.07 -9.46
CA THR A 7 28.22 -0.72 -10.57
C THR A 7 27.32 -1.24 -11.68
N ILE A 8 25.99 -1.37 -11.43
CA ILE A 8 25.02 -1.88 -12.42
C ILE A 8 23.85 -0.90 -12.65
N ALA A 9 24.05 0.38 -12.34
CA ALA A 9 22.98 1.37 -12.38
C ALA A 9 22.44 1.59 -13.81
N GLU A 10 23.32 1.59 -14.81
CA GLU A 10 22.96 1.77 -16.22
C GLU A 10 22.09 0.61 -16.72
N GLU A 11 22.42 -0.63 -16.35
CA GLU A 11 21.64 -1.81 -16.71
C GLU A 11 20.25 -1.78 -16.07
N ILE A 12 20.17 -1.39 -14.79
CA ILE A 12 18.90 -1.25 -14.08
C ILE A 12 18.02 -0.19 -14.75
N ASP A 13 18.57 0.97 -15.07
CA ASP A 13 17.81 2.06 -15.68
C ASP A 13 17.39 1.72 -17.11
N THR A 14 18.25 1.02 -17.85
CA THR A 14 17.91 0.47 -19.18
C THR A 14 16.72 -0.49 -19.09
N TRP A 15 16.69 -1.39 -18.10
CA TRP A 15 15.56 -2.31 -17.93
C TRP A 15 14.29 -1.61 -17.48
N LYS A 16 14.38 -0.60 -16.61
CA LYS A 16 13.22 0.20 -16.22
C LYS A 16 12.57 0.86 -17.43
N ASP A 17 13.38 1.43 -18.32
CA ASP A 17 12.92 2.11 -19.53
C ASP A 17 12.32 1.10 -20.53
N ILE A 18 13.07 0.07 -20.92
CA ILE A 18 12.62 -0.93 -21.91
C ILE A 18 11.32 -1.62 -21.49
N TYR A 19 11.19 -1.97 -20.21
CA TYR A 19 10.00 -2.65 -19.71
C TYR A 19 8.90 -1.69 -19.20
N GLY A 20 9.15 -0.38 -19.21
CA GLY A 20 8.24 0.64 -18.68
C GLY A 20 7.83 0.35 -17.24
N ILE A 21 8.79 -0.06 -16.39
CA ILE A 21 8.50 -0.57 -15.05
C ILE A 21 7.78 0.47 -14.21
N GLU A 22 8.21 1.73 -14.29
CA GLU A 22 7.62 2.82 -13.51
C GLU A 22 6.18 3.13 -13.96
N GLU A 23 5.94 3.22 -15.27
CA GLU A 23 4.64 3.49 -15.86
C GLU A 23 3.66 2.37 -15.54
N ARG A 24 4.11 1.12 -15.62
CA ARG A 24 3.29 -0.04 -15.27
C ARG A 24 2.98 -0.08 -13.77
N TYR A 25 3.95 0.27 -12.92
CA TYR A 25 3.74 0.35 -11.47
C TYR A 25 2.74 1.45 -11.13
N ARG A 26 2.94 2.68 -11.64
CA ARG A 26 2.01 3.80 -11.47
C ARG A 26 0.63 3.44 -12.01
N GLY A 27 0.57 2.88 -13.21
CA GLY A 27 -0.66 2.40 -13.83
C GLY A 27 -1.39 1.43 -12.93
N LYS A 28 -0.72 0.39 -12.43
CA LYS A 28 -1.34 -0.62 -11.54
C LYS A 28 -1.94 -0.02 -10.27
N LEU A 29 -1.25 0.94 -9.66
CA LEU A 29 -1.72 1.61 -8.45
C LEU A 29 -2.88 2.58 -8.72
N LEU A 30 -2.79 3.34 -9.81
CA LEU A 30 -3.76 4.37 -10.17
C LEU A 30 -5.00 3.82 -10.89
N SER A 31 -4.91 2.65 -11.53
CA SER A 31 -5.98 2.10 -12.38
C SER A 31 -7.08 1.34 -11.63
N GLY A 32 -6.99 1.20 -10.30
CA GLY A 32 -8.06 0.65 -9.48
C GLY A 32 -7.61 -0.20 -8.29
N ASP A 33 -6.51 -0.94 -8.39
CA ASP A 33 -6.08 -1.83 -7.31
C ASP A 33 -5.64 -1.05 -6.07
N GLY A 34 -4.83 0.00 -6.25
CA GLY A 34 -4.39 0.86 -5.15
C GLY A 34 -5.58 1.54 -4.45
N GLN A 35 -6.53 2.06 -5.24
CA GLN A 35 -7.76 2.63 -4.71
C GLN A 35 -8.59 1.59 -3.94
N ALA A 36 -8.75 0.38 -4.48
CA ALA A 36 -9.48 -0.69 -3.82
C ALA A 36 -8.84 -1.09 -2.49
N TRP A 37 -7.51 -1.16 -2.41
CA TRP A 37 -6.82 -1.46 -1.15
C TRP A 37 -6.96 -0.34 -0.11
N LEU A 38 -6.99 0.93 -0.54
CA LEU A 38 -7.26 2.05 0.35
C LEU A 38 -8.70 2.04 0.86
N ILE A 39 -9.67 1.77 -0.01
CA ILE A 39 -11.07 1.65 0.39
C ILE A 39 -11.23 0.49 1.39
N GLU A 40 -10.59 -0.64 1.14
CA GLU A 40 -10.67 -1.82 2.03
C GLU A 40 -10.18 -1.52 3.45
N ILE A 41 -9.04 -0.84 3.61
CA ILE A 41 -8.53 -0.48 4.95
C ILE A 41 -9.42 0.59 5.62
N LEU A 42 -9.95 1.55 4.86
CA LEU A 42 -10.84 2.59 5.39
C LEU A 42 -12.20 2.01 5.81
N ASP A 43 -12.74 1.06 5.06
CA ASP A 43 -13.98 0.37 5.39
C ASP A 43 -13.81 -0.51 6.63
N GLU A 44 -12.73 -1.30 6.70
CA GLU A 44 -12.39 -2.10 7.88
C GLU A 44 -12.21 -1.24 9.13
N TRP A 45 -11.59 -0.06 8.99
CA TRP A 45 -11.44 0.88 10.09
C TRP A 45 -12.77 1.51 10.48
N ARG A 46 -13.58 1.94 9.51
CA ARG A 46 -14.91 2.50 9.79
C ARG A 46 -15.78 1.49 10.56
N TRP A 47 -15.83 0.24 10.11
CA TRP A 47 -16.58 -0.81 10.81
C TRP A 47 -16.04 -1.09 12.20
N HIS A 48 -14.73 -1.03 12.40
CA HIS A 48 -14.13 -1.14 13.72
C HIS A 48 -14.61 -0.05 14.67
N ASP A 49 -14.59 1.21 14.22
CA ASP A 49 -15.00 2.33 15.06
C ASP A 49 -16.53 2.32 15.31
N GLU A 50 -17.35 2.09 14.28
CA GLU A 50 -18.82 2.03 14.38
C GLU A 50 -19.32 0.91 15.30
N SER A 51 -18.63 -0.23 15.28
CA SER A 51 -18.97 -1.40 16.09
C SER A 51 -18.30 -1.42 17.47
N ALA A 52 -17.57 -0.35 17.84
CA ALA A 52 -16.73 -0.30 19.04
C ALA A 52 -15.77 -1.49 19.17
N GLY A 53 -15.21 -1.94 18.03
CA GLY A 53 -14.21 -3.00 17.92
C GLY A 53 -14.79 -4.41 17.81
N ALA A 54 -16.12 -4.58 17.67
CA ALA A 54 -16.73 -5.89 17.48
C ALA A 54 -16.56 -6.44 16.05
N GLU A 55 -16.45 -5.55 15.07
CA GLU A 55 -16.27 -5.82 13.64
C GLU A 55 -15.06 -5.06 13.10
N GLY A 56 -14.65 -5.32 11.85
CA GLY A 56 -13.56 -4.58 11.21
C GLY A 56 -12.20 -4.71 11.91
N ARG A 57 -11.27 -3.81 11.55
CA ARG A 57 -9.88 -3.78 12.07
C ARG A 57 -9.32 -2.35 12.07
N THR A 58 -8.43 -2.06 13.01
CA THR A 58 -7.61 -0.84 12.92
C THR A 58 -6.63 -0.92 11.73
N PRO A 59 -6.16 0.23 11.20
CA PRO A 59 -5.17 0.24 10.13
C PRO A 59 -3.92 -0.59 10.45
N GLU A 60 -3.40 -0.51 11.67
CA GLU A 60 -2.20 -1.27 12.08
C GLU A 60 -2.46 -2.77 12.06
N ALA A 61 -3.65 -3.20 12.51
CA ALA A 61 -4.03 -4.61 12.48
C ALA A 61 -4.15 -5.12 11.04
N TYR A 62 -4.73 -4.31 10.16
CA TYR A 62 -4.84 -4.61 8.74
C TYR A 62 -3.45 -4.71 8.06
N LEU A 63 -2.57 -3.72 8.27
CA LEU A 63 -1.21 -3.69 7.71
C LEU A 63 -0.35 -4.88 8.19
N ARG A 64 -0.52 -5.32 9.45
CA ARG A 64 0.13 -6.55 9.95
C ARG A 64 -0.33 -7.79 9.18
N ASN A 65 -1.61 -7.90 8.84
CA ASN A 65 -2.11 -9.02 8.04
C ASN A 65 -1.55 -8.99 6.62
N VAL A 66 -1.57 -7.83 5.96
CA VAL A 66 -0.95 -7.64 4.64
C VAL A 66 0.53 -8.05 4.68
N SER A 67 1.26 -7.64 5.71
CA SER A 67 2.67 -8.01 5.90
C SER A 67 2.87 -9.52 6.03
N ARG A 68 2.03 -10.22 6.79
CA ARG A 68 2.10 -11.70 6.92
C ARG A 68 1.84 -12.38 5.58
N HIS A 69 0.84 -11.93 4.82
CA HIS A 69 0.52 -12.48 3.50
C HIS A 69 1.62 -12.22 2.49
N ALA A 70 2.21 -11.02 2.48
CA ALA A 70 3.33 -10.67 1.62
C ALA A 70 4.60 -11.47 1.94
N GLN A 71 4.86 -11.78 3.22
CA GLN A 71 5.99 -12.64 3.62
C GLN A 71 5.78 -14.09 3.19
N LYS A 72 4.57 -14.63 3.40
CA LYS A 72 4.26 -16.04 3.10
C LYS A 72 4.08 -16.31 1.61
N SER A 73 3.49 -15.37 0.88
CA SER A 73 3.10 -15.52 -0.52
C SER A 73 3.16 -14.17 -1.24
N PRO A 74 4.37 -13.64 -1.50
CA PRO A 74 4.55 -12.28 -2.01
C PRO A 74 3.86 -12.03 -3.35
N PHE A 75 3.88 -13.03 -4.24
CA PHE A 75 3.33 -12.90 -5.60
C PHE A 75 1.84 -13.22 -5.69
N ALA A 76 1.27 -13.89 -4.69
CA ALA A 76 -0.17 -14.15 -4.64
C ALA A 76 -0.91 -12.83 -4.47
N ASN A 77 -1.96 -12.60 -5.25
CA ASN A 77 -2.78 -11.38 -5.20
C ASN A 77 -1.96 -10.08 -5.15
N VAL A 78 -0.79 -10.07 -5.81
CA VAL A 78 0.16 -8.96 -5.82
C VAL A 78 0.49 -8.41 -4.42
N ASN A 79 0.56 -9.27 -3.41
CA ASN A 79 0.80 -8.87 -2.01
C ASN A 79 2.05 -8.00 -1.84
N PHE A 80 3.10 -8.25 -2.62
CA PHE A 80 4.32 -7.43 -2.61
C PHE A 80 4.06 -5.97 -3.00
N LEU A 81 3.18 -5.72 -3.97
CA LEU A 81 2.75 -4.37 -4.36
C LEU A 81 1.82 -3.78 -3.31
N LYS A 82 0.80 -4.54 -2.88
CA LYS A 82 -0.16 -4.10 -1.86
C LYS A 82 0.54 -3.65 -0.59
N LYS A 83 1.48 -4.45 -0.08
CA LYS A 83 2.27 -4.10 1.11
C LYS A 83 3.06 -2.82 0.88
N SER A 84 3.86 -2.77 -0.19
CA SER A 84 4.75 -1.63 -0.44
C SER A 84 3.98 -0.31 -0.61
N PHE A 85 2.83 -0.37 -1.27
CA PHE A 85 1.94 0.77 -1.45
C PHE A 85 1.33 1.24 -0.12
N LEU A 86 0.75 0.33 0.65
CA LEU A 86 0.11 0.69 1.92
C LEU A 86 1.12 1.15 2.99
N ASP A 87 2.34 0.60 2.99
CA ASP A 87 3.43 1.10 3.83
C ASP A 87 3.79 2.56 3.48
N ALA A 88 3.82 2.90 2.19
CA ALA A 88 4.05 4.27 1.75
C ALA A 88 2.90 5.21 2.17
N CYS A 89 1.65 4.75 2.08
CA CYS A 89 0.49 5.49 2.59
C CYS A 89 0.60 5.74 4.11
N GLN A 90 1.04 4.73 4.88
CA GLN A 90 1.28 4.89 6.31
C GLN A 90 2.40 5.91 6.59
N GLN A 91 3.51 5.86 5.84
CA GLN A 91 4.64 6.77 6.03
C GLN A 91 4.30 8.24 5.77
N ILE A 92 3.35 8.52 4.88
CA ILE A 92 2.88 9.88 4.61
C ILE A 92 1.66 10.29 5.46
N GLY A 93 1.23 9.45 6.41
CA GLY A 93 0.16 9.78 7.36
C GLY A 93 -1.27 9.60 6.83
N VAL A 94 -1.49 8.82 5.77
CA VAL A 94 -2.86 8.57 5.24
C VAL A 94 -3.80 7.97 6.29
N PHE A 95 -3.25 7.25 7.28
CA PHE A 95 -4.01 6.54 8.31
C PHE A 95 -3.95 7.20 9.69
N ASP A 96 -3.51 8.46 9.78
CA ASP A 96 -3.38 9.15 11.07
C ASP A 96 -4.70 9.74 11.57
N ILE A 97 -5.68 9.94 10.67
CA ILE A 97 -6.98 10.55 10.97
C ILE A 97 -8.08 9.52 10.71
N SER A 98 -8.88 9.20 11.73
CA SER A 98 -10.01 8.27 11.59
C SER A 98 -11.00 8.79 10.54
N PRO A 99 -11.51 7.92 9.66
CA PRO A 99 -12.56 8.29 8.69
C PRO A 99 -13.83 8.81 9.39
N ASN A 100 -14.00 8.53 10.68
CA ASN A 100 -15.14 8.98 11.49
C ASN A 100 -14.88 10.29 12.26
N ASN A 101 -13.67 10.85 12.18
CA ASN A 101 -13.34 12.15 12.78
C ASN A 101 -12.61 13.04 11.75
N PRO A 102 -13.34 13.79 10.90
CA PRO A 102 -12.77 14.52 9.76
C PRO A 102 -12.05 15.84 10.13
N GLN A 103 -11.38 15.91 11.29
CA GLN A 103 -10.57 17.09 11.63
C GLN A 103 -9.29 17.13 10.79
N GLU A 104 -9.40 17.82 9.65
CA GLU A 104 -8.37 18.49 8.85
C GLU A 104 -7.26 17.60 8.26
N CYS A 105 -7.44 17.17 7.00
CA CYS A 105 -6.31 16.96 6.10
C CYS A 105 -5.55 18.29 5.94
N PRO A 106 -4.22 18.36 6.15
CA PRO A 106 -3.41 19.48 5.69
C PRO A 106 -3.37 19.58 4.15
#